data_AF-A0A941ZX45-F1
#
_entry.id   AF-A0A941ZX45-F1
#
_cell.length_a   1.000
_cell.length_b   1.000
_cell.length_c   1.000
_cell.angle_alpha   90.00
_cell.angle_beta   90.00
_cell.angle_gamma   90.00
#
_symmetry.space_group_name_H-M   'P 1'
#
loop_
_entity.id
_entity.type
_entity.pdbx_description
1 polymer ?
#
loop_
_entity_poly.entity_id
_entity_poly.type
_entity_poly.pdbx_seq_one_letter_code
_entity_poly.pdbx_strand_id
1 'polypeptide(L)'
;MSAEKHQRRRERIDRGIKVRTGGIYALMSWRELAYLIAPRVLLIAGLLLLPLVMPGMYWKRVISIVCIYALLALAFDFLAHYVGLVSLGGAFFVGVGGYLSALLNTKMGLSPLLCVPGAALAGGVVCTLLLMPCLPLRGVYFAIVTLMYPLFLARVIEALDIIGGTDGIMG
;
A
#
# COMPACT_ATOMS: atom_id res chain seq x y z
N MET A 1 47.84 -41.25 0.04
CA MET A 1 47.67 -40.55 -1.26
C MET A 1 46.23 -40.43 -1.76
N SER A 2 45.32 -41.41 -1.54
CA SER A 2 43.95 -41.34 -2.09
C SER A 2 43.03 -40.34 -1.36
N ALA A 3 43.10 -40.27 -0.02
CA ALA A 3 42.27 -39.35 0.80
C ALA A 3 42.55 -37.86 0.53
N GLU A 4 43.81 -37.50 0.31
CA GLU A 4 44.26 -36.13 0.07
C GLU A 4 43.78 -35.57 -1.28
N LYS A 5 43.61 -36.45 -2.28
CA LYS A 5 43.01 -36.10 -3.57
C LYS A 5 41.51 -35.81 -3.44
N HIS A 6 40.81 -36.57 -2.59
CA HIS A 6 39.38 -36.36 -2.32
C HIS A 6 39.13 -35.03 -1.60
N GLN A 7 39.98 -34.69 -0.63
CA GLN A 7 39.87 -33.44 0.11
C GLN A 7 40.10 -32.21 -0.79
N ARG A 8 41.15 -32.25 -1.64
CA ARG A 8 41.39 -31.21 -2.64
C ARG A 8 40.29 -31.08 -3.69
N ARG A 9 39.56 -32.18 -3.99
CA ARG A 9 38.42 -32.15 -4.91
C ARG A 9 37.22 -31.45 -4.28
N ARG A 10 36.96 -31.68 -2.98
CA ARG A 10 35.89 -31.00 -2.23
C ARG A 10 36.16 -29.51 -2.08
N GLU A 11 37.38 -29.11 -1.73
CA GLU A 11 37.74 -27.68 -1.62
C GLU A 11 37.53 -26.89 -2.92
N ARG A 12 37.77 -27.49 -4.09
CA ARG A 12 37.51 -26.83 -5.38
C ARG A 12 36.02 -26.58 -5.62
N ILE A 13 35.16 -27.50 -5.21
CA ILE A 13 33.71 -27.38 -5.38
C ILE A 13 33.15 -26.35 -4.39
N ASP A 14 33.60 -26.39 -3.14
CA ASP A 14 33.16 -25.48 -2.09
C ASP A 14 33.50 -24.02 -2.38
N ARG A 15 34.65 -23.76 -3.01
CA ARG A 15 35.06 -22.41 -3.40
C ARG A 15 34.08 -21.77 -4.41
N GLY A 16 33.56 -22.55 -5.34
CA GLY A 16 32.56 -22.09 -6.32
C GLY A 16 31.21 -21.78 -5.68
N ILE A 17 30.80 -22.59 -4.70
CA ILE A 17 29.56 -22.38 -3.94
C ILE A 17 29.68 -21.14 -3.07
N LYS A 18 30.80 -20.98 -2.35
CA LYS A 18 31.04 -19.87 -1.41
C LYS A 18 31.08 -18.50 -2.09
N VAL A 19 31.59 -18.42 -3.33
CA VAL A 19 31.60 -17.17 -4.12
C VAL A 19 30.19 -16.77 -4.59
N ARG A 20 29.32 -17.73 -4.94
CA ARG A 20 27.93 -17.43 -5.33
C ARG A 20 26.98 -17.22 -4.15
N THR A 21 27.25 -17.85 -3.01
CA THR A 21 26.36 -17.82 -1.83
C THR A 21 26.76 -16.80 -0.77
N GLY A 22 27.93 -16.16 -0.87
CA GLY A 22 28.38 -15.15 0.11
C GLY A 22 27.38 -14.00 0.32
N GLY A 23 26.72 -13.52 -0.74
CA GLY A 23 25.65 -12.53 -0.63
C GLY A 23 24.33 -13.08 -0.06
N ILE A 24 24.09 -14.39 -0.20
CA ILE A 24 22.90 -15.08 0.31
C ILE A 24 23.03 -15.30 1.83
N TYR A 25 24.23 -15.63 2.32
CA TYR A 25 24.50 -15.79 3.75
C TYR A 25 24.47 -14.45 4.52
N ALA A 26 24.90 -13.35 3.89
CA ALA A 26 24.77 -12.00 4.45
C ALA A 26 23.29 -11.61 4.67
N LEU A 27 22.43 -11.90 3.68
CA LEU A 27 20.99 -11.64 3.77
C LEU A 27 20.25 -12.50 4.79
N MET A 28 20.80 -13.66 5.21
CA MET A 28 20.15 -14.59 6.14
C MET A 28 20.57 -14.44 7.61
N SER A 29 21.59 -13.63 7.91
CA SER A 29 21.95 -13.33 9.30
C SER A 29 20.87 -12.44 9.91
N TRP A 30 20.14 -12.96 10.90
CA TRP A 30 19.07 -12.23 11.62
C TRP A 30 19.53 -10.83 12.12
N ARG A 31 20.83 -10.65 12.39
CA ARG A 31 21.43 -9.35 12.78
C ARG A 31 21.55 -8.37 11.61
N GLU A 32 21.90 -8.83 10.42
CA GLU A 32 22.02 -7.97 9.22
C GLU A 32 20.63 -7.61 8.67
N LEU A 33 19.72 -8.58 8.67
CA LEU A 33 18.31 -8.36 8.37
C LEU A 33 17.70 -7.34 9.35
N ALA A 34 17.96 -7.49 10.65
CA ALA A 34 17.54 -6.52 11.65
C ALA A 34 18.19 -5.14 11.41
N TYR A 35 19.48 -5.04 11.07
CA TYR A 35 20.12 -3.75 10.83
C TYR A 35 19.56 -3.01 9.61
N LEU A 36 19.17 -3.73 8.55
CA LEU A 36 18.56 -3.18 7.34
C LEU A 36 17.09 -2.79 7.53
N ILE A 37 16.34 -3.57 8.31
CA ILE A 37 14.90 -3.39 8.51
C ILE A 37 14.58 -2.50 9.72
N ALA A 38 15.42 -2.52 10.77
CA ALA A 38 15.23 -1.74 12.00
C ALA A 38 14.99 -0.25 11.76
N PRO A 39 15.77 0.49 10.96
CA PRO A 39 15.50 1.92 10.75
C PRO A 39 14.15 2.14 10.08
N ARG A 40 13.72 1.25 9.18
CA ARG A 40 12.43 1.34 8.50
C ARG A 40 11.27 1.06 9.46
N VAL A 41 11.38 -0.02 10.23
CA VAL A 41 10.37 -0.39 11.23
C VAL A 41 10.28 0.63 12.35
N LEU A 42 11.41 1.21 12.79
CA LEU A 42 11.45 2.27 13.78
C LEU A 42 10.64 3.49 13.31
N LEU A 43 10.85 3.92 12.06
CA LEU A 43 10.11 5.06 11.49
C LEU A 43 8.61 4.74 11.35
N ILE A 44 8.25 3.54 10.88
CA ILE A 44 6.85 3.11 10.74
C ILE A 44 6.16 3.03 12.11
N ALA A 45 6.82 2.43 13.10
CA ALA A 45 6.32 2.30 14.46
C ALA A 45 6.17 3.67 15.15
N GLY A 46 7.17 4.56 14.98
CA GLY A 46 7.10 5.94 15.47
C GLY A 46 5.91 6.70 14.87
N LEU A 47 5.68 6.55 13.57
CA LEU A 47 4.55 7.18 12.87
C LEU A 47 3.19 6.64 13.34
N LEU A 48 3.08 5.33 13.60
CA LEU A 48 1.86 4.68 14.10
C LEU A 48 1.55 5.01 15.57
N LEU A 49 2.57 5.27 16.39
CA LEU A 49 2.42 5.63 17.80
C LEU A 49 2.11 7.11 18.02
N LEU A 50 2.58 7.99 17.11
CA LEU A 50 2.33 9.42 17.12
C LEU A 50 0.86 9.84 17.34
N PRO A 51 -0.16 9.26 16.67
CA PRO A 51 -1.56 9.64 16.86
C PRO A 51 -2.14 9.18 18.21
N LEU A 52 -1.52 8.20 18.89
CA LEU A 52 -1.93 7.73 20.22
C LEU A 52 -1.39 8.63 21.34
N VAL A 53 -0.19 9.18 21.15
CA VAL A 53 0.50 9.99 22.16
C VAL A 53 0.09 11.47 22.11
N MET A 54 -0.29 11.98 20.93
CA MET A 54 -0.60 13.40 20.77
C MET A 54 -1.98 13.80 21.31
N PRO A 55 -2.06 14.79 22.24
CA PRO A 55 -3.33 15.32 22.71
C PRO A 55 -3.92 16.31 21.69
N GLY A 56 -5.21 16.14 21.37
CA GLY A 56 -5.99 17.05 20.51
C GLY A 56 -6.49 16.43 19.20
N MET A 57 -7.74 16.73 18.83
CA MET A 57 -8.38 16.20 17.61
C MET A 57 -7.71 16.67 16.31
N TYR A 58 -7.16 17.90 16.29
CA TYR A 58 -6.49 18.45 15.11
C TYR A 58 -5.26 17.61 14.71
N TRP A 59 -4.33 17.38 15.65
CA TRP A 59 -3.11 16.63 15.38
C TRP A 59 -3.39 15.19 14.99
N LYS A 60 -4.39 14.55 15.60
CA LYS A 60 -4.84 13.21 15.20
C LYS A 60 -5.31 13.18 13.75
N ARG A 61 -6.11 14.17 13.33
CA ARG A 61 -6.58 14.27 11.94
C ARG A 61 -5.43 14.48 10.95
N VAL A 62 -4.51 15.39 11.26
CA VAL A 62 -3.35 15.67 10.40
C VAL A 62 -2.50 14.41 10.23
N ILE A 63 -2.17 13.72 11.33
CA ILE A 63 -1.37 12.49 11.27
C ILE A 63 -2.09 11.40 10.48
N SER A 64 -3.40 11.21 10.67
CA SER A 64 -4.19 10.26 9.88
C SER A 64 -4.15 10.58 8.38
N ILE A 65 -4.26 11.86 7.99
CA ILE A 65 -4.17 12.28 6.59
C ILE A 65 -2.77 11.98 6.04
N VAL A 66 -1.71 12.28 6.79
CA VAL A 66 -0.32 11.96 6.40
C VAL A 66 -0.15 10.45 6.19
N CYS A 67 -0.68 9.61 7.09
CA CYS A 67 -0.64 8.16 6.93
C CYS A 67 -1.37 7.68 5.67
N ILE A 68 -2.54 8.25 5.36
CA ILE A 68 -3.29 7.91 4.14
C ILE A 68 -2.49 8.28 2.88
N TYR A 69 -1.93 9.49 2.82
CA TYR A 69 -1.10 9.89 1.67
C TYR A 69 0.21 9.10 1.57
N ALA A 70 0.81 8.71 2.69
CA ALA A 70 1.99 7.83 2.70
C ALA A 70 1.66 6.46 2.11
N LEU A 71 0.53 5.85 2.50
CA LEU A 71 0.06 4.59 1.92
C LEU A 71 -0.24 4.75 0.42
N LEU A 72 -0.83 5.87 0.02
CA LEU A 72 -1.11 6.15 -1.39
C LEU A 72 0.18 6.29 -2.21
N ALA A 73 1.19 6.99 -1.67
CA ALA A 73 2.50 7.14 -2.31
C ALA A 73 3.20 5.78 -2.44
N LEU A 74 3.16 4.94 -1.41
CA LEU A 74 3.71 3.58 -1.46
C LEU A 74 2.99 2.71 -2.50
N ALA A 75 1.67 2.80 -2.59
CA ALA A 75 0.90 2.08 -3.60
C ALA A 75 1.24 2.57 -5.02
N PHE A 76 1.42 3.88 -5.20
CA PHE A 76 1.85 4.47 -6.46
C PHE A 76 3.26 4.01 -6.87
N ASP A 77 4.23 4.10 -5.96
CA ASP A 77 5.60 3.65 -6.20
C ASP A 77 5.65 2.15 -6.50
N PHE A 78 4.86 1.34 -5.78
CA PHE A 78 4.78 -0.09 -6.04
C PHE A 78 4.29 -0.38 -7.46
N LEU A 79 3.23 0.30 -7.89
CA LEU A 79 2.64 0.12 -9.21
C LEU A 79 3.57 0.62 -10.32
N ALA A 80 4.20 1.78 -10.13
CA ALA A 80 5.10 2.38 -11.10
C ALA A 80 6.41 1.59 -11.23
N HIS A 81 7.00 1.15 -10.12
CA HIS A 81 8.33 0.53 -10.10
C HIS A 81 8.31 -0.97 -10.37
N TYR A 82 7.35 -1.72 -9.81
CA TYR A 82 7.30 -3.18 -9.95
C TYR A 82 6.37 -3.65 -11.06
N VAL A 83 5.22 -3.00 -11.24
CA VAL A 83 4.23 -3.40 -12.25
C VAL A 83 4.44 -2.66 -13.57
N GLY A 84 5.11 -1.49 -13.55
CA GLY A 84 5.33 -0.66 -14.73
C GLY A 84 4.07 0.09 -15.19
N LEU A 85 3.07 0.22 -14.31
CA LEU A 85 1.82 0.93 -14.59
C LEU A 85 1.73 2.19 -13.72
N VAL A 86 1.57 3.33 -14.37
CA VAL A 86 1.38 4.61 -13.67
C VAL A 86 -0.12 4.87 -13.50
N SER A 87 -0.63 4.75 -12.27
CA SER A 87 -2.04 5.07 -11.95
C SER A 87 -2.13 6.44 -11.30
N LEU A 88 -2.93 7.34 -11.88
CA LEU A 88 -3.22 8.66 -11.29
C LEU A 88 -4.60 8.71 -10.63
N GLY A 89 -5.28 7.56 -10.56
CA GLY A 89 -6.61 7.42 -9.95
C GLY A 89 -6.62 7.31 -8.43
N GLY A 90 -5.55 7.71 -7.74
CA GLY A 90 -5.41 7.56 -6.29
C GLY A 90 -6.60 8.13 -5.48
N ALA A 91 -7.11 9.29 -5.91
CA ALA A 91 -8.26 9.94 -5.31
C ALA A 91 -9.54 9.09 -5.39
N PHE A 92 -9.69 8.28 -6.44
CA PHE A 92 -10.83 7.39 -6.61
C PHE A 92 -10.81 6.25 -5.59
N PHE A 93 -9.66 5.60 -5.40
CA PHE A 93 -9.52 4.51 -4.42
C PHE A 93 -9.77 4.98 -2.99
N VAL A 94 -9.16 6.11 -2.62
CA VAL A 94 -9.32 6.69 -1.28
C VAL A 94 -10.75 7.19 -1.08
N GLY A 95 -11.35 7.81 -2.09
CA GLY A 95 -12.73 8.29 -2.05
C GLY A 95 -13.73 7.15 -1.84
N VAL A 96 -13.68 6.10 -2.66
CA VAL A 96 -14.58 4.94 -2.55
C VAL A 96 -14.46 4.28 -1.18
N GLY A 97 -13.25 4.02 -0.69
CA GLY A 97 -13.03 3.43 0.64
C GLY A 97 -13.53 4.33 1.78
N GLY A 98 -13.29 5.65 1.68
CA GLY A 98 -13.77 6.64 2.65
C GLY A 98 -15.30 6.68 2.72
N TYR A 99 -15.98 6.75 1.58
CA TYR A 99 -17.45 6.75 1.52
C TYR A 99 -18.06 5.45 2.03
N LEU A 100 -17.47 4.29 1.69
CA LEU A 100 -17.90 3.00 2.23
C LEU A 100 -17.75 2.95 3.76
N SER A 101 -16.62 3.45 4.30
CA SER A 101 -16.41 3.51 5.74
C SER A 101 -17.39 4.46 6.44
N ALA A 102 -17.69 5.62 5.83
CA ALA A 102 -18.67 6.56 6.36
C ALA A 102 -20.10 5.98 6.33
N LEU A 103 -20.45 5.27 5.25
CA LEU A 103 -21.75 4.62 5.11
C LEU A 103 -21.92 3.48 6.13
N LEU A 104 -20.89 2.65 6.33
CA LEU A 104 -20.90 1.59 7.34
C LEU A 104 -21.05 2.15 8.76
N ASN A 105 -20.35 3.25 9.07
CA ASN A 105 -20.45 3.89 10.37
C ASN A 105 -21.86 4.48 10.58
N THR A 106 -22.35 5.28 9.64
CA THR A 106 -23.63 6.00 9.77
C THR A 106 -24.86 5.10 9.68
N LYS A 107 -24.87 4.08 8.81
CA LYS A 107 -26.02 3.19 8.64
C LYS A 107 -26.03 2.00 9.59
N MET A 108 -24.86 1.44 9.92
CA MET A 108 -24.77 0.22 10.73
C MET A 108 -24.29 0.47 12.17
N GLY A 109 -23.90 1.70 12.52
CA GLY A 109 -23.45 2.06 13.87
C GLY A 109 -22.21 1.29 14.33
N LEU A 110 -21.47 0.70 13.38
CA LEU A 110 -20.33 -0.15 13.66
C LEU A 110 -19.14 0.68 14.15
N SER A 111 -18.36 0.12 15.08
CA SER A 111 -17.15 0.80 15.56
C SER A 111 -16.19 1.09 14.39
N PRO A 112 -15.47 2.23 14.40
CA PRO A 112 -14.51 2.59 13.34
C PRO A 112 -13.48 1.50 13.05
N LEU A 113 -13.12 0.70 14.06
CA LEU A 113 -12.17 -0.42 13.95
C LEU A 113 -12.65 -1.56 13.05
N LEU A 114 -13.97 -1.76 12.93
CA LEU A 114 -14.57 -2.75 12.04
C LEU A 114 -14.94 -2.15 10.68
N CYS A 115 -15.34 -0.88 10.67
CA CYS A 115 -15.68 -0.15 9.45
C CYS A 115 -14.48 -0.02 8.51
N VAL A 116 -13.28 0.28 9.03
CA VAL A 116 -12.07 0.46 8.21
C VAL A 116 -11.70 -0.81 7.43
N PRO A 117 -11.52 -2.00 8.05
CA PRO A 117 -11.19 -3.21 7.30
C PRO A 117 -12.35 -3.68 6.40
N GLY A 118 -13.60 -3.54 6.86
CA GLY A 118 -14.78 -3.86 6.02
C GLY A 118 -14.86 -3.00 4.77
N ALA A 119 -14.65 -1.69 4.91
CA ALA A 119 -14.62 -0.74 3.81
C ALA A 119 -13.39 -0.95 2.91
N ALA A 120 -12.24 -1.32 3.46
CA ALA A 120 -11.05 -1.63 2.67
C ALA A 120 -11.27 -2.85 1.78
N LEU A 121 -11.89 -3.91 2.30
CA LEU A 121 -12.21 -5.11 1.53
C LEU A 121 -13.29 -4.83 0.48
N ALA A 122 -14.41 -4.22 0.88
CA ALA A 122 -15.50 -3.91 -0.04
C ALA A 122 -15.06 -2.90 -1.12
N GLY A 123 -14.35 -1.85 -0.71
CA GLY A 123 -13.79 -0.84 -1.60
C GLY A 123 -12.75 -1.43 -2.56
N GLY A 124 -11.90 -2.33 -2.06
CA GLY A 124 -10.97 -3.10 -2.89
C GLY A 124 -11.69 -3.86 -4.00
N VAL A 125 -12.75 -4.61 -3.65
CA VAL A 125 -13.56 -5.35 -4.64
C VAL A 125 -14.18 -4.41 -5.68
N VAL A 126 -14.81 -3.31 -5.23
CA VAL A 126 -15.45 -2.33 -6.13
C VAL A 126 -14.43 -1.70 -7.07
N CYS A 127 -13.29 -1.26 -6.54
CA CYS A 127 -12.24 -0.65 -7.34
C CYS A 127 -11.60 -1.66 -8.31
N THR A 128 -11.39 -2.92 -7.89
CA THR A 128 -10.89 -3.98 -8.78
C THR A 128 -11.84 -4.25 -9.93
N LEU A 129 -13.15 -4.36 -9.68
CA LEU A 129 -14.15 -4.55 -10.72
C LEU A 129 -14.17 -3.39 -11.71
N LEU A 130 -14.08 -2.15 -11.22
CA LEU A 130 -14.11 -0.97 -12.07
C LEU A 130 -12.82 -0.75 -12.86
N LEU A 131 -11.66 -1.15 -12.33
CA LEU A 131 -10.39 -1.08 -13.05
C LEU A 131 -10.12 -2.29 -13.94
N MET A 132 -10.82 -3.41 -13.76
CA MET A 132 -10.69 -4.62 -14.59
C MET A 132 -10.64 -4.34 -16.11
N PRO A 133 -11.55 -3.53 -16.68
CA PRO A 133 -11.51 -3.21 -18.12
C PRO A 133 -10.32 -2.32 -18.53
N CYS A 134 -9.63 -1.67 -17.58
CA CYS A 134 -8.52 -0.76 -17.85
C CYS A 134 -7.15 -1.44 -17.84
N LEU A 135 -7.02 -2.65 -17.28
CA LEU A 135 -5.75 -3.39 -17.26
C LEU A 135 -5.12 -3.68 -18.65
N PRO A 136 -5.88 -3.84 -19.75
CA PRO A 136 -5.28 -4.03 -21.07
C PRO A 136 -4.53 -2.79 -21.59
N LEU A 137 -4.82 -1.60 -21.03
CA LEU A 137 -4.19 -0.34 -21.44
C LEU A 137 -2.76 -0.29 -20.91
N ARG A 138 -1.81 0.12 -21.76
CA ARG A 138 -0.39 0.22 -21.40
C ARG A 138 0.08 1.67 -21.40
N GLY A 139 1.01 1.97 -20.49
CA GLY A 139 1.70 3.25 -20.41
C GLY A 139 0.76 4.43 -20.12
N VAL A 140 0.85 5.47 -20.94
CA VAL A 140 0.15 6.76 -20.71
C VAL A 140 -1.38 6.62 -20.75
N TYR A 141 -1.91 5.72 -21.58
CA TYR A 141 -3.36 5.52 -21.70
C TYR A 141 -3.99 5.04 -20.38
N PHE A 142 -3.30 4.19 -19.62
CA PHE A 142 -3.76 3.75 -18.30
C PHE A 142 -3.79 4.92 -17.30
N ALA A 143 -2.77 5.79 -17.32
CA ALA A 143 -2.71 6.96 -16.46
C ALA A 143 -3.87 7.94 -16.72
N ILE A 144 -4.18 8.21 -17.99
CA ILE A 144 -5.28 9.12 -18.38
C ILE A 144 -6.63 8.55 -17.95
N VAL A 145 -6.88 7.27 -18.24
CA VAL A 145 -8.15 6.63 -17.90
C VAL A 145 -8.34 6.58 -16.38
N THR A 146 -7.31 6.21 -15.62
CA THR A 146 -7.38 6.19 -14.15
C THR A 146 -7.58 7.57 -13.54
N LEU A 147 -7.06 8.64 -14.16
CA LEU A 147 -7.35 10.03 -13.76
C LEU A 147 -8.80 10.44 -14.06
N MET A 148 -9.41 9.91 -15.12
CA MET A 148 -10.80 10.22 -15.45
C MET A 148 -11.80 9.67 -14.44
N TYR A 149 -11.55 8.50 -13.84
CA TYR A 149 -12.46 7.90 -12.85
C TYR A 149 -12.84 8.82 -11.67
N PRO A 150 -11.88 9.40 -10.91
CA PRO A 150 -12.23 10.29 -9.80
C PRO A 150 -12.96 11.55 -10.27
N LEU A 151 -12.57 12.12 -11.41
CA LEU A 151 -13.24 13.31 -11.96
C LEU A 151 -14.68 12.99 -12.37
N PHE A 152 -14.88 11.87 -13.07
CA PHE A 152 -16.20 11.41 -13.48
C PHE A 152 -17.09 11.14 -12.27
N LEU A 153 -16.58 10.39 -11.28
CA LEU A 153 -17.34 10.07 -10.08
C LEU A 153 -17.75 11.32 -9.30
N ALA A 154 -16.85 12.31 -9.16
CA ALA A 154 -17.15 13.58 -8.50
C ALA A 154 -18.31 14.31 -9.20
N ARG A 155 -18.34 14.34 -10.54
CA ARG A 155 -19.43 14.98 -11.30
C ARG A 155 -20.74 14.22 -11.22
N VAL A 156 -20.69 12.89 -11.17
CA VAL A 156 -21.89 12.06 -10.99
C VAL A 156 -22.50 12.27 -9.61
N ILE A 157 -21.68 12.37 -8.56
CA ILE A 157 -22.13 12.66 -7.19
C ILE A 157 -22.78 14.05 -7.14
N GLU A 158 -22.15 15.06 -7.73
CA GLU A 158 -22.66 16.44 -7.80
C GLU A 158 -23.98 16.52 -8.60
N ALA A 159 -24.09 15.82 -9.73
CA ALA A 159 -25.27 15.88 -10.60
C ALA A 159 -26.49 15.13 -10.05
N LEU A 160 -26.28 14.02 -9.32
CA LEU A 160 -27.37 13.20 -8.80
C LEU A 160 -27.74 13.52 -7.34
N ASP A 161 -26.98 14.39 -6.66
CA ASP A 161 -27.11 14.71 -5.23
C ASP A 161 -27.14 13.46 -4.32
N ILE A 162 -26.49 12.39 -4.77
CA ILE A 162 -26.40 11.13 -4.03
C ILE A 162 -25.27 11.28 -3.01
N ILE A 163 -25.42 10.72 -1.81
CA ILE A 163 -24.35 10.64 -0.79
C ILE A 163 -24.00 12.01 -0.16
N GLY A 164 -24.98 12.91 -0.05
CA GLY A 164 -24.82 14.21 0.59
C GLY A 164 -24.24 15.30 -0.33
N GLY A 165 -24.24 15.07 -1.65
CA GLY A 165 -23.85 16.06 -2.64
C GLY A 165 -22.43 16.60 -2.40
N THR A 166 -22.26 17.92 -2.45
CA THR A 166 -20.98 18.59 -2.17
C THR A 166 -20.59 18.59 -0.69
N ASP A 167 -21.55 18.40 0.22
CA ASP A 167 -21.31 18.42 1.67
C ASP A 167 -20.86 17.05 2.21
N GLY A 168 -21.14 15.98 1.45
CA GLY A 168 -20.75 14.61 1.77
C GLY A 168 -21.54 14.01 2.94
N ILE A 169 -21.06 12.86 3.44
CA ILE A 169 -21.65 12.22 4.64
C ILE A 169 -21.01 12.83 5.87
N MET A 170 -21.80 13.58 6.65
CA MET A 170 -21.40 13.99 8.00
C MET A 170 -21.56 12.82 8.97
N GLY A 171 -20.48 12.48 9.67
CA GLY A 171 -20.42 11.42 10.67
C GLY A 171 -19.24 11.59 11.61
#